data_AF-A0A7J0GLS9-F1
#
_entry.id   AF-A0A7J0GLS9-F1
#
_cell.length_a   1.000
_cell.length_b   1.000
_cell.length_c   1.000
_cell.angle_alpha   90.00
_cell.angle_beta   90.00
_cell.angle_gamma   90.00
#
_symmetry.space_group_name_H-M   'P 1'
#
loop_
_entity.id
_entity.type
_entity.pdbx_description
1 polymer ?
#
loop_
_entity_poly.entity_id
_entity_poly.type
_entity_poly.pdbx_seq_one_letter_code
_entity_poly.pdbx_strand_id
1 'polypeptide(L)'
;MSGGGKGVCPALAISNAITNQSTTVFGEWWTLEPLALQKKAMWCREMVWLFCVNDSIVELVPSIQQFPGYREVTSMSKSSSKGVIRGCEEEVAAVMGLHEPDIEGSNGNQ
;
A
#
# COMPACT_ATOMS: atom_id res chain seq x y z
N MET A 1 6.11 18.48 19.03
CA MET A 1 4.76 17.87 19.20
C MET A 1 4.29 18.10 20.64
N SER A 2 3.22 18.85 20.87
CA SER A 2 2.78 19.27 22.22
C SER A 2 1.87 18.27 22.94
N GLY A 3 1.48 17.16 22.29
CA GLY A 3 0.63 16.10 22.89
C GLY A 3 -0.85 16.48 23.14
N GLY A 4 -1.23 17.75 23.08
CA GLY A 4 -2.55 18.25 23.49
C GLY A 4 -3.73 17.98 22.54
N GLY A 5 -3.68 16.95 21.69
CA GLY A 5 -4.81 16.52 20.85
C GLY A 5 -5.30 17.47 19.73
N LYS A 6 -4.78 18.71 19.65
CA LYS A 6 -5.10 19.71 18.60
C LYS A 6 -4.41 19.45 17.25
N GLY A 7 -4.16 18.18 16.94
CA GLY A 7 -3.48 17.77 15.71
C GLY A 7 -4.42 17.71 14.51
N VAL A 8 -3.86 17.32 13.36
CA VAL A 8 -4.64 16.98 12.17
C VAL A 8 -5.24 15.58 12.29
N CYS A 9 -6.25 15.26 11.47
CA CYS A 9 -6.81 13.91 11.44
C CYS A 9 -5.77 12.89 10.94
N PRO A 10 -5.88 11.60 11.32
CA PRO A 10 -4.91 10.58 10.92
C PRO A 10 -4.72 10.47 9.41
N ALA A 11 -5.80 10.59 8.63
CA ALA A 11 -5.74 10.57 7.16
C ALA A 11 -4.85 11.70 6.61
N LEU A 12 -5.02 12.92 7.12
CA LEU A 12 -4.20 14.07 6.71
C LEU A 12 -2.75 13.93 7.21
N ALA A 13 -2.53 13.36 8.40
CA ALA A 13 -1.18 13.07 8.89
C ALA A 13 -0.44 12.09 7.97
N ILE A 14 -1.10 11.00 7.54
CA ILE A 14 -0.54 10.02 6.61
C ILE A 14 -0.27 10.67 5.24
N SER A 15 -1.23 11.44 4.72
CA SER A 15 -1.04 12.16 3.45
C SER A 15 0.16 13.11 3.50
N ASN A 16 0.32 13.88 4.58
CA ASN A 16 1.45 14.78 4.75
C ASN A 16 2.77 14.00 4.90
N ALA A 17 2.76 12.87 5.59
CA ALA A 17 3.94 12.01 5.70
C ALA A 17 4.38 11.47 4.33
N ILE A 18 3.43 11.03 3.48
CA ILE A 18 3.72 10.57 2.11
C ILE A 18 4.30 11.72 1.27
N THR A 19 3.68 12.91 1.28
CA THR A 19 4.17 14.06 0.52
C THR A 19 5.57 14.49 0.95
N ASN A 20 5.83 14.52 2.26
CA ASN A 20 7.14 14.89 2.79
C ASN A 20 8.21 13.84 2.46
N GLN A 21 7.87 12.56 2.51
CA GLN A 21 8.71 11.44 2.07
C GLN A 21 9.10 11.58 0.60
N SER A 22 8.12 11.76 -0.28
CA SER A 22 8.33 11.94 -1.71
C SER A 22 9.19 13.18 -1.99
N THR A 23 8.99 14.28 -1.27
CA THR A 23 9.83 15.48 -1.40
C THR A 23 11.27 15.22 -0.95
N THR A 24 11.46 14.43 0.12
CA THR A 24 12.80 14.10 0.63
C THR A 24 13.58 13.21 -0.35
N VAL A 25 12.89 12.28 -1.02
CA VAL A 25 13.53 11.32 -1.93
C VAL A 25 13.66 11.87 -3.35
N PHE A 26 12.63 12.56 -3.85
CA PHE A 26 12.52 13.01 -5.23
C PHE A 26 12.65 14.53 -5.41
N GLY A 27 12.63 15.33 -4.34
CA GLY A 27 12.64 16.80 -4.46
C GLY A 27 13.97 17.38 -4.94
N GLU A 28 15.08 16.67 -4.72
CA GLU A 28 16.41 17.04 -5.24
C GLU A 28 16.73 16.35 -6.59
N TRP A 29 15.78 15.56 -7.11
CA TRP A 29 15.96 14.83 -8.35
C TRP A 29 15.49 15.62 -9.55
N TRP A 30 16.45 16.14 -10.29
CA TRP A 30 16.24 16.86 -11.55
C TRP A 30 16.75 16.10 -12.78
N THR A 31 17.37 14.93 -12.60
CA THR A 31 17.93 14.07 -13.67
C THR A 31 17.24 12.72 -13.69
N LEU A 32 17.05 12.16 -14.89
CA LEU A 32 16.47 10.82 -15.13
C LEU A 32 17.48 9.70 -14.82
N GLU A 33 18.14 9.78 -13.66
CA GLU A 33 19.05 8.74 -13.20
C GLU A 33 18.36 7.77 -12.23
N PRO A 34 18.75 6.48 -12.20
CA PRO A 34 18.19 5.52 -11.26
C PRO A 34 18.42 5.91 -9.79
N LEU A 35 17.45 5.58 -8.91
CA LEU A 35 17.58 5.84 -7.47
C LEU A 35 18.70 5.00 -6.90
N ALA A 36 19.61 5.65 -6.17
CA ALA A 36 20.62 4.96 -5.41
C ALA A 36 19.93 3.85 -4.60
N LEU A 37 20.42 2.61 -4.73
CA LEU A 37 19.76 1.41 -4.21
C LEU A 37 19.37 1.54 -2.73
N GLN A 38 20.22 2.19 -1.94
CA GLN A 38 19.97 2.48 -0.53
C GLN A 38 18.77 3.41 -0.31
N LYS A 39 18.67 4.52 -1.06
CA LYS A 39 17.52 5.44 -0.97
C LYS A 39 16.23 4.76 -1.41
N LYS A 40 16.30 3.96 -2.47
CA LYS A 40 15.16 3.14 -2.93
C LYS A 40 14.68 2.19 -1.84
N ALA A 41 15.59 1.43 -1.22
CA ALA A 41 15.25 0.50 -0.16
C ALA A 41 14.64 1.19 1.08
N MET A 42 15.19 2.35 1.48
CA MET A 42 14.63 3.15 2.58
C MET A 42 13.21 3.63 2.25
N TRP A 43 13.02 4.23 1.07
CA TRP A 43 11.72 4.72 0.64
C TRP A 43 10.68 3.61 0.54
N CYS A 44 11.03 2.45 -0.04
CA CYS A 44 10.12 1.30 -0.11
C CYS A 44 9.67 0.85 1.29
N ARG A 45 10.59 0.74 2.25
CA ARG A 45 10.27 0.34 3.62
C ARG A 45 9.32 1.33 4.28
N GLU A 46 9.58 2.62 4.12
CA GLU A 46 8.79 3.67 4.76
C GLU A 46 7.40 3.80 4.12
N MET A 47 7.30 3.62 2.80
CA MET A 47 6.01 3.52 2.11
C MET A 47 5.22 2.31 2.61
N VAL A 48 5.82 1.12 2.69
CA VAL A 48 5.12 -0.08 3.23
C VAL A 48 4.55 0.18 4.63
N TRP A 49 5.28 0.90 5.49
CA TRP A 49 4.77 1.28 6.81
C TRP A 49 3.60 2.26 6.77
N LEU A 50 3.61 3.22 5.87
CA LEU A 50 2.48 4.15 5.72
C LEU A 50 1.25 3.47 5.10
N PHE A 51 1.47 2.49 4.22
CA PHE A 51 0.42 1.76 3.52
C PHE A 51 -0.17 0.60 4.33
N CYS A 52 0.45 0.15 5.43
CA CYS A 52 -0.10 -0.95 6.25
C CYS A 52 -1.50 -0.68 6.82
N VAL A 53 -1.91 0.60 6.91
CA VAL A 53 -3.28 0.97 7.31
C VAL A 53 -4.33 0.43 6.34
N ASN A 54 -3.99 0.27 5.05
CA ASN A 54 -4.93 -0.19 4.02
C ASN A 54 -5.39 -1.62 4.23
N ASP A 55 -4.53 -2.48 4.81
CA ASP A 55 -4.90 -3.86 5.15
C ASP A 55 -5.99 -3.92 6.23
N SER A 56 -6.13 -2.85 7.01
CA SER A 56 -7.15 -2.72 8.05
C SER A 56 -8.46 -2.09 7.55
N ILE A 57 -8.47 -1.53 6.33
CA ILE A 57 -9.68 -0.95 5.72
C ILE A 57 -10.47 -2.09 5.06
N VAL A 58 -11.59 -2.45 5.70
CA VAL A 58 -12.43 -3.57 5.31
C VAL A 58 -13.88 -3.13 5.20
N GLU A 59 -14.60 -3.77 4.28
CA GLU A 59 -16.03 -3.64 4.12
C GLU A 59 -16.72 -4.79 4.85
N LEU A 60 -17.67 -4.46 5.73
CA LEU A 60 -18.44 -5.47 6.45
C LEU A 60 -19.60 -5.94 5.58
N VAL A 61 -19.56 -7.20 5.18
CA VAL A 61 -20.58 -7.81 4.34
C VAL A 61 -21.37 -8.86 5.12
N PRO A 62 -22.70 -8.93 4.95
CA PRO A 62 -23.48 -10.01 5.53
C PRO A 62 -23.02 -11.34 4.91
N SER A 63 -22.84 -12.34 5.76
CA SER A 63 -22.36 -13.67 5.39
C SER A 63 -23.15 -14.73 6.13
N ILE A 64 -23.29 -15.89 5.50
CA ILE A 64 -24.01 -17.01 6.05
C ILE A 64 -23.00 -18.02 6.55
N GLN A 65 -23.04 -18.35 7.84
CA GLN A 65 -22.13 -19.31 8.45
C GLN A 65 -22.90 -20.57 8.86
N GLN A 66 -22.52 -21.71 8.28
CA GLN A 66 -23.12 -23.00 8.57
C GLN A 66 -22.34 -23.72 9.66
N PHE A 67 -23.02 -24.05 10.76
CA PHE A 67 -22.44 -24.84 11.84
C PHE A 67 -22.92 -26.30 11.75
N PRO A 68 -22.05 -27.29 12.03
CA PRO A 68 -22.44 -28.70 12.04
C PRO A 68 -23.57 -28.89 13.06
N GLY A 69 -24.74 -29.34 12.60
CA GLY A 69 -25.98 -29.39 13.40
C GLY A 69 -27.14 -28.51 12.88
N TYR A 70 -27.15 -28.19 11.58
CA TYR A 70 -28.28 -27.59 10.84
C TYR A 70 -28.70 -26.18 11.27
N ARG A 71 -27.82 -25.43 11.94
CA ARG A 71 -28.04 -24.01 12.19
C ARG A 71 -27.24 -23.17 11.22
N GLU A 72 -27.98 -22.40 10.44
CA GLU A 72 -27.47 -21.33 9.59
C GLU A 72 -27.60 -20.02 10.36
N VAL A 73 -26.50 -19.28 10.49
CA VAL A 73 -26.47 -18.00 11.19
C VAL A 73 -25.97 -16.93 10.23
N THR A 74 -26.73 -15.84 10.11
CA THR A 74 -26.27 -14.63 9.42
C THR A 74 -25.31 -13.89 10.35
N SER A 75 -24.05 -13.79 9.94
CA SER A 75 -23.00 -13.05 10.63
C SER A 75 -22.40 -11.99 9.72
N MET A 76 -21.76 -10.96 10.28
CA MET A 76 -21.01 -9.98 9.50
C MET A 76 -19.58 -10.49 9.31
N SER A 77 -19.13 -10.60 8.05
CA SER A 77 -17.76 -10.95 7.69
C SER A 77 -17.00 -9.74 7.15
N LYS A 78 -15.69 -9.72 7.37
CA LYS A 78 -14.80 -8.72 6.77
C LYS A 78 -14.51 -9.12 5.33
N SER A 79 -14.76 -8.21 4.39
CA SER A 79 -14.28 -8.30 3.01
C SER A 79 -13.26 -7.19 2.77
N SER A 80 -12.28 -7.46 1.91
CA SER A 80 -11.21 -6.48 1.65
C SER A 80 -11.74 -5.33 0.80
N SER A 81 -11.55 -4.09 1.26
CA SER A 81 -11.88 -2.89 0.49
C SER A 81 -10.83 -2.55 -0.59
N LYS A 82 -9.97 -3.51 -0.98
CA LYS A 82 -8.90 -3.34 -1.97
C LYS A 82 -9.37 -2.67 -3.26
N GLY A 83 -10.60 -2.92 -3.71
CA GLY A 83 -11.17 -2.26 -4.90
C GLY A 83 -11.24 -0.72 -4.80
N VAL A 84 -11.41 -0.17 -3.59
CA VAL A 84 -11.47 1.29 -3.34
C VAL A 84 -10.07 1.91 -3.20
N ILE A 85 -9.08 1.09 -2.85
CA ILE A 85 -7.72 1.52 -2.46
C ILE A 85 -6.69 1.24 -3.57
N ARG A 86 -7.05 0.39 -4.55
CA ARG A 86 -6.15 -0.16 -5.58
C ARG A 86 -5.33 0.88 -6.34
N GLY A 87 -5.92 2.04 -6.63
CA GLY A 87 -5.25 3.11 -7.38
C GLY A 87 -3.98 3.62 -6.69
N CYS A 88 -3.95 3.65 -5.36
CA CYS A 88 -2.78 4.13 -4.61
C CYS A 88 -1.65 3.10 -4.60
N GLU A 89 -1.95 1.80 -4.59
CA GLU A 89 -0.93 0.74 -4.58
C GLU A 89 -0.25 0.60 -5.96
N GLU A 90 -1.02 0.76 -7.04
CA GLU A 90 -0.49 0.71 -8.43
C GLU A 90 0.50 1.85 -8.71
N GLU A 91 0.19 3.08 -8.29
CA GLU A 91 1.09 4.25 -8.42
C GLU A 91 2.40 4.04 -7.64
N VAL A 92 2.33 3.53 -6.42
CA VAL A 92 3.52 3.24 -5.61
C VAL A 92 4.31 2.09 -6.23
N ALA A 93 3.65 1.04 -6.74
CA ALA A 93 4.30 -0.07 -7.42
C ALA A 93 5.02 0.36 -8.71
N ALA A 94 4.44 1.29 -9.47
CA ALA A 94 5.05 1.88 -10.65
C ALA A 94 6.32 2.68 -10.29
N VAL A 95 6.26 3.50 -9.24
CA VAL A 95 7.44 4.23 -8.72
C VAL A 95 8.49 3.28 -8.12
N MET A 96 8.07 2.19 -7.49
CA MET A 96 8.98 1.14 -6.99
C MET A 96 9.66 0.35 -8.12
N GLY A 97 9.19 0.45 -9.37
CA GLY A 97 9.67 -0.37 -10.49
C GLY A 97 9.47 -1.86 -10.24
N LEU A 98 8.40 -2.23 -9.52
CA LEU A 98 8.04 -3.63 -9.25
C LEU A 98 7.27 -4.29 -10.40
N HIS A 99 7.03 -3.57 -11.49
CA HIS A 99 6.75 -4.20 -12.77
C HIS A 99 8.08 -4.52 -13.44
N GLU A 100 8.66 -5.68 -13.11
CA GLU A 100 9.57 -6.33 -14.06
C GLU A 100 8.74 -6.58 -15.32
N PRO A 101 9.14 -6.10 -16.51
CA PRO A 101 8.63 -6.72 -17.72
C PRO A 101 9.07 -8.17 -17.65
N ASP A 102 8.14 -9.13 -17.80
CA ASP A 102 8.48 -10.52 -18.06
C ASP A 102 9.38 -10.56 -19.30
N ILE A 103 10.71 -10.49 -19.09
CA ILE A 103 11.67 -10.82 -20.13
C ILE A 103 11.62 -12.35 -20.20
N GLU A 104 10.67 -12.86 -20.98
CA GLU A 104 10.77 -14.20 -21.57
C GLU A 104 12.00 -14.21 -22.49
N GLY A 105 13.16 -14.36 -21.86
CA GLY A 105 14.43 -14.59 -22.50
C GLY A 105 14.57 -16.06 -22.86
N SER A 106 14.30 -16.36 -24.13
CA SER A 106 15.14 -17.24 -24.95
C SER A 106 15.39 -18.66 -24.43
N ASN A 107 14.46 -19.58 -24.73
CA ASN A 107 14.82 -20.99 -24.93
C ASN A 107 15.63 -21.12 -26.24
N GLY A 108 16.92 -20.85 -26.13
CA GLY A 108 17.93 -21.24 -27.10
C GLY A 108 18.64 -22.49 -26.62
N ASN A 109 18.36 -23.61 -27.29
CA ASN A 109 19.23 -24.77 -27.54
C ASN A 109 20.22 -25.20 -26.45
N GLN A 110 19.96 -26.38 -25.86
CA GLN A 110 20.94 -27.46 -25.78
C GLN A 110 20.24 -28.82 -25.82
#